data_AF-A0A4R4VVZ2-F1
#
_entry.id   AF-A0A4R4VVZ2-F1
#
_cell.length_a   1.000
_cell.length_b   1.000
_cell.length_c   1.000
_cell.angle_alpha   90.00
_cell.angle_beta   90.00
_cell.angle_gamma   90.00
#
_symmetry.space_group_name_H-M   'P 1'
#
loop_
_entity.id
_entity.type
_entity.pdbx_description
1 polymer ?
#
loop_
_entity_poly.entity_id
_entity_poly.type
_entity_poly.pdbx_seq_one_letter_code
_entity_poly.pdbx_strand_id
1 'polypeptide(L)'
;MRARPISRDVLVDELAERISGWPRERRVRVAVDGAPAGRPEALADDLVAPLRLRGRSVLRVSAGDFLRPASLRLEHGRADPDAFYEDWLDVKALRREVLDPLDEDGSGRVLPALWDSRIDRAYRLPYEELPPGGVVIVDGTLLLGRGLAFELGVHVWLSAAALGRRTPEEERWRLPAYERYEREVRPQEAADVVIRADHPDRPALLL
;
A
#
# COMPACT_ATOMS: atom_id res chain seq x y z
N MET A 1 0.84 -23.34 4.47
CA MET A 1 0.93 -22.38 3.35
C MET A 1 2.04 -22.85 2.42
N ARG A 2 1.74 -23.07 1.14
CA ARG A 2 2.73 -23.57 0.16
C ARG A 2 3.36 -22.35 -0.51
N ALA A 3 4.69 -22.31 -0.64
CA ALA A 3 5.37 -21.21 -1.33
C ALA A 3 5.71 -21.61 -2.77
N ARG A 4 5.39 -20.74 -3.73
CA ARG A 4 5.83 -20.86 -5.14
C ARG A 4 6.88 -19.78 -5.42
N PRO A 5 8.16 -20.14 -5.61
CA PRO A 5 9.18 -19.20 -6.07
C PRO A 5 8.75 -18.54 -7.39
N ILE A 6 9.01 -17.24 -7.51
CA ILE A 6 8.63 -16.45 -8.68
C ILE A 6 9.71 -15.39 -8.93
N SER A 7 10.00 -15.09 -10.19
CA SER A 7 10.84 -13.93 -10.54
C SER A 7 10.03 -12.64 -10.43
N ARG A 8 10.69 -11.50 -10.22
CA ARG A 8 10.02 -10.19 -10.12
C ARG A 8 9.17 -9.87 -11.35
N ASP A 9 9.68 -10.12 -12.56
CA ASP A 9 8.97 -9.81 -13.81
C ASP A 9 7.68 -10.64 -13.95
N VAL A 10 7.76 -11.96 -13.71
CA VAL A 10 6.59 -12.85 -13.74
C VAL A 10 5.58 -12.47 -12.65
N LEU A 11 6.04 -12.09 -11.46
CA LEU A 11 5.14 -11.62 -10.38
C LEU A 11 4.37 -10.37 -10.81
N VAL A 12 5.07 -9.39 -11.36
CA VAL A 12 4.46 -8.13 -11.84
C VAL A 12 3.48 -8.42 -12.96
N ASP A 13 3.81 -9.30 -13.90
CA ASP A 13 2.93 -9.66 -15.01
C ASP A 13 1.67 -10.40 -14.54
N GLU A 14 1.81 -11.39 -13.63
CA GLU A 14 0.67 -12.10 -13.03
C GLU A 14 -0.27 -11.15 -12.27
N LEU A 15 0.28 -10.19 -11.52
CA LEU A 15 -0.50 -9.18 -10.81
C LEU A 15 -1.19 -8.22 -11.78
N ALA A 16 -0.48 -7.72 -12.80
CA ALA A 16 -1.04 -6.83 -13.80
C ALA A 16 -2.16 -7.50 -14.59
N GLU A 17 -2.03 -8.80 -14.89
CA GLU A 17 -3.09 -9.59 -15.51
C GLU A 17 -4.32 -9.72 -14.61
N ARG A 18 -4.12 -10.06 -13.33
CA ARG A 18 -5.21 -10.14 -12.35
C ARG A 18 -5.95 -8.82 -12.20
N ILE A 19 -5.23 -7.70 -12.13
CA ILE A 19 -5.81 -6.35 -12.04
C ILE A 19 -6.55 -5.98 -13.34
N SER A 20 -6.03 -6.39 -14.49
CA SER A 20 -6.65 -6.08 -15.79
C SER A 20 -7.88 -6.93 -16.09
N GLY A 21 -8.10 -8.02 -15.36
CA GLY A 21 -9.28 -8.88 -15.46
C GLY A 21 -10.58 -8.28 -14.90
N TRP A 22 -10.50 -7.16 -14.17
CA TRP A 22 -11.70 -6.43 -13.73
C TRP A 22 -12.40 -5.74 -14.91
N PRO A 23 -13.74 -5.54 -14.85
CA PRO A 23 -14.50 -4.85 -15.90
C PRO A 23 -13.88 -3.51 -16.32
N ARG A 24 -14.03 -3.15 -17.60
CA ARG A 24 -13.39 -1.96 -18.21
C ARG A 24 -14.08 -0.65 -17.81
N GLU A 25 -15.26 -0.74 -17.25
CA GLU A 25 -16.08 0.38 -16.78
C GLU A 25 -15.78 0.66 -15.30
N ARG A 26 -15.35 -0.36 -14.55
CA ARG A 26 -15.09 -0.27 -13.11
C ARG A 26 -13.69 0.25 -12.82
N ARG A 27 -13.62 1.30 -12.00
CA ARG A 27 -12.36 1.76 -11.40
C ARG A 27 -11.92 0.76 -10.33
N VAL A 28 -10.61 0.49 -10.25
CA VAL A 28 -10.06 -0.56 -9.38
C VAL A 28 -9.09 0.08 -8.38
N ARG A 29 -9.26 -0.24 -7.11
CA ARG A 29 -8.38 0.15 -6.00
C ARG A 29 -7.51 -1.04 -5.62
N VAL A 30 -6.20 -0.88 -5.78
CA VAL A 30 -5.21 -1.90 -5.44
C VAL A 30 -4.40 -1.40 -4.25
N ALA A 31 -4.28 -2.22 -3.20
CA ALA A 31 -3.31 -1.99 -2.13
C ALA A 31 -2.05 -2.81 -2.37
N VAL A 32 -0.89 -2.20 -2.18
CA VAL A 32 0.40 -2.87 -2.03
C VAL A 32 0.91 -2.54 -0.63
N ASP A 33 0.57 -3.43 0.31
CA ASP A 33 0.84 -3.28 1.72
C ASP A 33 2.13 -4.01 2.12
N GLY A 34 2.95 -3.39 2.96
CA GLY A 34 4.11 -4.04 3.56
C GLY A 34 4.92 -3.07 4.41
N ALA A 35 5.80 -3.61 5.27
CA ALA A 35 6.79 -2.76 5.93
C ALA A 35 7.73 -2.13 4.89
N PRO A 36 8.26 -0.90 5.11
CA PRO A 36 9.21 -0.25 4.20
C PRO A 36 10.42 -1.13 3.83
N ALA A 37 10.88 -1.97 4.77
CA ALA A 37 11.94 -2.94 4.52
C ALA A 37 11.62 -3.93 3.37
N GLY A 38 10.34 -4.23 3.14
CA GLY A 38 9.82 -5.08 2.06
C GLY A 38 9.71 -4.38 0.71
N ARG A 39 9.84 -3.05 0.69
CA ARG A 39 9.76 -2.19 -0.49
C ARG A 39 8.44 -2.30 -1.29
N PRO A 40 7.27 -2.17 -0.65
CA PRO A 40 5.99 -2.21 -1.35
C PRO A 40 5.86 -1.12 -2.42
N GLU A 41 6.47 0.05 -2.22
CA GLU A 41 6.48 1.16 -3.17
C GLU A 41 7.11 0.74 -4.51
N ALA A 42 8.18 -0.04 -4.45
CA ALA A 42 8.90 -0.48 -5.64
C ALA A 42 8.09 -1.52 -6.44
N LEU A 43 7.31 -2.36 -5.77
CA LEU A 43 6.39 -3.27 -6.46
C LEU A 43 5.21 -2.49 -7.07
N ALA A 44 4.67 -1.51 -6.36
CA ALA A 44 3.59 -0.68 -6.85
C ALA A 44 4.00 0.14 -8.09
N ASP A 45 5.23 0.65 -8.13
CA ASP A 45 5.78 1.36 -9.28
C ASP A 45 5.97 0.44 -10.49
N ASP A 46 6.46 -0.79 -10.28
CA ASP A 46 6.65 -1.77 -11.35
C ASP A 46 5.33 -2.17 -12.03
N LEU A 47 4.19 -2.10 -11.34
CA LEU A 47 2.88 -2.42 -11.89
C LEU A 47 2.36 -1.37 -12.89
N VAL A 48 2.88 -0.14 -12.86
CA VAL A 48 2.35 0.99 -13.65
C VAL A 48 2.46 0.74 -15.15
N ALA A 49 3.67 0.43 -15.64
CA ALA A 49 3.90 0.27 -17.08
C ALA A 49 3.14 -0.94 -17.66
N PRO A 50 3.17 -2.14 -17.05
CA PRO A 50 2.40 -3.30 -17.51
C PRO A 50 0.89 -3.08 -17.57
N LEU A 51 0.31 -2.33 -16.62
CA LEU A 51 -1.11 -1.99 -16.62
C LEU A 51 -1.47 -0.99 -17.72
N ARG A 52 -0.61 0.02 -17.95
CA ARG A 52 -0.77 0.96 -19.07
C ARG A 52 -0.70 0.26 -20.42
N LEU A 53 0.22 -0.69 -20.59
CA LEU A 53 0.32 -1.53 -21.79
C LEU A 53 -0.95 -2.36 -22.04
N ARG A 54 -1.67 -2.74 -20.97
CA ARG A 54 -2.97 -3.41 -21.02
C ARG A 54 -4.15 -2.45 -21.18
N GLY A 55 -3.89 -1.17 -21.45
CA GLY A 55 -4.90 -0.14 -21.70
C GLY A 55 -5.65 0.32 -20.45
N ARG A 56 -5.03 0.23 -19.26
CA ARG A 56 -5.58 0.82 -18.02
C ARG A 56 -4.93 2.18 -17.78
N SER A 57 -5.73 3.20 -17.44
CA SER A 57 -5.19 4.43 -16.85
C SER A 57 -4.77 4.13 -15.41
N VAL A 58 -3.58 4.55 -14.99
CA VAL A 58 -3.02 4.18 -13.68
C VAL A 58 -2.54 5.42 -12.95
N LEU A 59 -3.01 5.57 -11.72
CA LEU A 59 -2.58 6.59 -10.76
C LEU A 59 -1.87 5.92 -9.57
N ARG A 60 -0.66 6.41 -9.26
CA ARG A 60 0.13 5.99 -8.10
C ARG A 60 -0.14 6.91 -6.93
N VAL A 61 -0.38 6.33 -5.77
CA VAL A 61 -0.60 7.05 -4.52
C VAL A 61 0.22 6.37 -3.43
N SER A 62 1.01 7.13 -2.67
CA SER A 62 1.63 6.61 -1.45
C SER A 62 0.78 6.98 -0.25
N ALA A 63 0.44 6.00 0.58
CA ALA A 63 -0.20 6.28 1.87
C ALA A 63 0.70 7.11 2.81
N GLY A 64 2.02 7.15 2.55
CA GLY A 64 2.97 8.03 3.24
C GLY A 64 2.71 9.53 3.00
N ASP A 65 2.01 9.88 1.93
CA ASP A 65 1.58 11.25 1.63
C ASP A 65 0.19 11.57 2.22
N PHE A 66 -0.38 10.65 3.01
CA PHE A 66 -1.65 10.80 3.73
C PHE A 66 -1.46 10.60 5.24
N LEU A 67 -0.24 10.87 5.72
CA LEU A 67 0.04 10.89 7.15
C LEU A 67 -0.54 12.16 7.78
N ARG A 68 -1.00 12.07 9.03
CA ARG A 68 -1.41 13.25 9.80
C ARG A 68 -0.21 14.22 9.99
N PRO A 69 -0.46 15.51 10.25
CA PRO A 69 0.60 16.45 10.64
C PRO A 69 1.43 15.96 11.84
N ALA A 70 2.69 16.39 11.94
CA ALA A 70 3.59 15.97 13.00
C ALA A 70 3.07 16.33 14.40
N SER A 71 2.33 17.43 14.52
CA SER A 71 1.67 17.83 15.77
C SER A 71 0.69 16.80 16.31
N LEU A 72 0.08 15.98 15.45
CA LEU A 72 -0.80 14.88 15.83
C LEU A 72 -0.02 13.57 15.92
N ARG A 73 0.78 13.22 14.90
CA ARG A 73 1.48 11.93 14.88
C ARG A 73 2.48 11.75 16.00
N LEU A 74 3.16 12.83 16.39
CA LEU A 74 4.28 12.78 17.32
C LEU A 74 3.88 13.23 18.73
N GLU A 75 2.58 13.40 19.00
CA GLU A 75 2.08 13.90 20.29
C GLU A 75 2.42 12.95 21.45
N HIS A 76 2.49 11.65 21.18
CA HIS A 76 2.89 10.60 22.13
C HIS A 76 4.40 10.26 22.08
N GLY A 77 5.17 10.99 21.27
CA GLY A 77 6.61 10.79 21.09
C GLY A 77 6.98 10.41 19.65
N ARG A 78 8.27 10.59 19.32
CA ARG A 78 8.76 10.37 17.95
C ARG A 78 8.91 8.89 17.56
N ALA A 79 8.95 8.02 18.56
CA ALA A 79 9.23 6.59 18.44
C ALA A 79 8.22 5.76 19.23
N ASP A 80 6.94 6.11 19.10
CA ASP A 80 5.83 5.38 19.72
C ASP A 80 5.21 4.40 18.71
N PRO A 81 5.39 3.07 18.90
CA PRO A 81 4.84 2.07 17.98
C PRO A 81 3.31 2.00 17.97
N ASP A 82 2.65 2.30 19.09
CA ASP A 82 1.19 2.26 19.16
C ASP A 82 0.60 3.47 18.41
N ALA A 83 1.16 4.67 18.60
CA ALA A 83 0.77 5.83 17.82
C ALA A 83 1.04 5.63 16.31
N PHE A 84 2.19 5.02 15.95
CA PHE A 84 2.48 4.65 14.56
C PHE A 84 1.46 3.68 13.99
N TYR A 85 1.02 2.71 14.77
CA TYR A 85 0.01 1.73 14.38
C TYR A 85 -1.40 2.34 14.28
N GLU A 86 -1.83 3.14 15.23
CA GLU A 86 -3.22 3.56 15.34
C GLU A 86 -3.51 4.88 14.61
N ASP A 87 -2.57 5.83 14.69
CA ASP A 87 -2.89 7.24 14.49
C ASP A 87 -2.08 7.96 13.41
N TRP A 88 -0.99 7.37 12.91
CA TRP A 88 -0.15 8.08 11.95
C TRP A 88 -0.81 8.29 10.60
N LEU A 89 -1.48 7.27 10.07
CA LEU A 89 -2.18 7.34 8.79
C LEU A 89 -3.52 8.06 8.95
N ASP A 90 -3.76 9.10 8.15
CA ASP A 90 -5.09 9.69 8.03
C ASP A 90 -5.97 8.82 7.11
N VAL A 91 -6.47 7.73 7.68
CA VAL A 91 -7.38 6.78 7.02
C VAL A 91 -8.61 7.49 6.44
N LYS A 92 -9.11 8.53 7.12
CA LYS A 92 -10.29 9.28 6.66
C LYS A 92 -9.96 10.11 5.43
N ALA A 93 -8.81 10.77 5.41
CA ALA A 93 -8.36 11.52 4.24
C ALA A 93 -8.05 10.60 3.06
N LEU A 94 -7.32 9.50 3.28
CA LEU A 94 -7.04 8.53 2.21
C LEU A 94 -8.34 7.97 1.61
N ARG A 95 -9.32 7.64 2.45
CA ARG A 95 -10.64 7.21 2.00
C ARG A 95 -11.34 8.28 1.17
N ARG A 96 -11.53 9.48 1.75
CA ARG A 96 -12.28 10.59 1.13
C ARG A 96 -11.66 11.08 -0.18
N GLU A 97 -10.34 11.18 -0.22
CA GLU A 97 -9.62 11.85 -1.32
C GLU A 97 -9.15 10.88 -2.41
N VAL A 98 -9.10 9.58 -2.10
CA VAL A 98 -8.55 8.57 -3.01
C VAL A 98 -9.51 7.41 -3.27
N LEU A 99 -10.13 6.82 -2.25
CA LEU A 99 -10.88 5.56 -2.44
C LEU A 99 -12.37 5.76 -2.73
N ASP A 100 -13.05 6.66 -2.02
CA ASP A 100 -14.47 6.95 -2.21
C ASP A 100 -14.77 7.57 -3.60
N PRO A 101 -13.90 8.43 -4.18
CA PRO A 101 -14.11 8.91 -5.55
C PRO A 101 -14.13 7.79 -6.60
N LEU A 102 -13.67 6.59 -6.26
CA LEU A 102 -13.59 5.42 -7.14
C LEU A 102 -14.81 4.49 -7.07
N ASP A 103 -15.79 4.77 -6.21
CA ASP A 103 -17.06 4.04 -6.18
C ASP A 103 -17.84 4.18 -7.50
N GLU A 104 -18.87 3.35 -7.70
CA GLU A 104 -19.64 3.28 -8.96
C GLU A 104 -20.22 4.64 -9.38
N ASP A 105 -20.77 5.40 -8.43
CA ASP A 105 -21.28 6.77 -8.62
C ASP A 105 -20.26 7.85 -8.21
N GLY A 106 -19.00 7.44 -7.96
CA GLY A 106 -17.92 8.30 -7.53
C GLY A 106 -17.41 9.25 -8.63
N SER A 107 -16.91 10.41 -8.22
CA SER A 107 -16.48 11.47 -9.14
C SER A 107 -15.29 11.10 -10.03
N GLY A 108 -14.50 10.08 -9.65
CA GLY A 108 -13.22 9.74 -10.28
C GLY A 108 -12.10 10.75 -10.04
N ARG A 109 -12.34 11.82 -9.27
CA ARG A 109 -11.34 12.86 -8.98
C ARG A 109 -10.56 12.48 -7.74
N VAL A 110 -9.29 12.15 -7.93
CA VAL A 110 -8.39 11.67 -6.88
C VAL A 110 -7.35 12.72 -6.55
N LEU A 111 -7.09 12.96 -5.27
CA LEU A 111 -5.94 13.75 -4.85
C LEU A 111 -4.71 12.81 -4.77
N PRO A 112 -3.63 13.05 -5.52
CA PRO A 112 -2.49 12.12 -5.52
C PRO A 112 -1.66 12.14 -4.24
N ALA A 113 -1.60 13.29 -3.55
CA ALA A 113 -0.85 13.46 -2.31
C ALA A 113 -1.44 14.61 -1.47
N LEU A 114 -1.45 14.47 -0.14
CA LEU A 114 -2.08 15.44 0.76
C LEU A 114 -1.06 16.14 1.68
N TRP A 115 -0.15 15.40 2.30
CA TRP A 115 0.78 15.90 3.31
C TRP A 115 2.20 15.36 3.13
N ASP A 116 3.18 16.24 2.92
CA ASP A 116 4.59 15.89 2.93
C ASP A 116 5.08 15.81 4.38
N SER A 117 5.19 14.59 4.89
CA SER A 117 5.62 14.34 6.27
C SER A 117 7.09 14.67 6.54
N ARG A 118 7.94 14.84 5.51
CA ARG A 118 9.37 15.14 5.67
C ARG A 118 9.62 16.59 6.04
N ILE A 119 8.83 17.50 5.46
CA ILE A 119 8.87 18.94 5.74
C ILE A 119 7.66 19.43 6.54
N ASP A 120 6.77 18.51 6.91
CA ASP A 120 5.53 18.72 7.65
C ASP A 120 4.63 19.80 7.04
N ARG A 121 4.27 19.62 5.77
CA ARG A 121 3.47 20.60 5.02
C ARG A 121 2.50 19.94 4.05
N ALA A 122 1.31 20.51 3.93
CA ALA A 122 0.35 20.12 2.90
C ALA A 122 0.90 20.34 1.48
N TYR A 123 0.68 19.37 0.60
CA TYR A 123 0.88 19.55 -0.83
C TYR A 123 -0.16 20.52 -1.41
N ARG A 124 0.16 21.12 -2.56
CA ARG A 124 -0.76 21.97 -3.35
C ARG A 124 -0.95 21.38 -4.73
N LEU A 125 -1.35 20.12 -4.80
CA LEU A 125 -1.58 19.41 -6.05
C LEU A 125 -3.05 19.54 -6.47
N PRO A 126 -3.34 19.63 -7.78
CA PRO A 126 -4.70 19.49 -8.27
C PRO A 126 -5.18 18.04 -8.13
N TYR A 127 -6.49 17.86 -8.14
CA TYR A 127 -7.08 16.53 -8.33
C TYR A 127 -6.79 16.02 -9.74
N GLU A 128 -6.47 14.74 -9.85
CA GLU A 128 -6.36 14.01 -11.11
C GLU A 128 -7.67 13.30 -11.42
N GLU A 129 -8.11 13.37 -12.67
CA GLU A 129 -9.32 12.68 -13.11
C GLU A 129 -8.96 11.28 -13.62
N LEU A 130 -9.50 10.28 -12.93
CA LEU A 130 -9.35 8.89 -13.31
C LEU A 130 -10.59 8.45 -14.11
N PRO A 131 -10.43 8.10 -15.41
CA PRO A 131 -11.57 7.68 -16.22
C PRO A 131 -12.16 6.36 -15.71
N PRO A 132 -13.38 5.99 -16.15
CA PRO A 132 -13.89 4.63 -16.00
C PRO A 132 -12.83 3.59 -16.44
N GLY A 133 -12.71 2.50 -15.69
CA GLY A 133 -11.65 1.51 -15.93
C GLY A 133 -10.25 1.93 -15.47
N GLY A 134 -10.08 3.08 -14.82
CA GLY A 134 -8.79 3.43 -14.23
C GLY A 134 -8.42 2.55 -13.03
N VAL A 135 -7.16 2.59 -12.65
CA VAL A 135 -6.59 1.85 -11.52
C VAL A 135 -5.86 2.84 -10.62
N VAL A 136 -6.20 2.85 -9.33
CA VAL A 136 -5.36 3.45 -8.30
C VAL A 136 -4.56 2.35 -7.63
N ILE A 137 -3.26 2.53 -7.55
CA ILE A 137 -2.37 1.66 -6.76
C ILE A 137 -1.88 2.45 -5.57
N VAL A 138 -2.34 2.06 -4.38
CA VAL A 138 -1.93 2.63 -3.10
C VAL A 138 -0.86 1.74 -2.48
N ASP A 139 0.37 2.24 -2.37
CA ASP A 139 1.40 1.58 -1.58
C ASP A 139 1.42 2.11 -0.14
N GLY A 140 1.89 1.29 0.78
CA GLY A 140 2.12 1.74 2.14
C GLY A 140 2.30 0.61 3.13
N THR A 141 2.22 0.99 4.40
CA THR A 141 2.44 0.10 5.53
C THR A 141 1.21 0.09 6.41
N LEU A 142 0.86 -1.10 6.91
CA LEU A 142 -0.27 -1.31 7.82
C LEU A 142 -1.63 -0.92 7.19
N LEU A 143 -1.83 -1.12 5.88
CA LEU A 143 -3.03 -0.66 5.17
C LEU A 143 -4.24 -1.57 5.39
N LEU A 144 -4.03 -2.89 5.48
CA LEU A 144 -5.12 -3.85 5.62
C LEU A 144 -5.74 -3.77 7.02
N GLY A 145 -7.00 -4.17 7.18
CA GLY A 145 -7.70 -4.15 8.46
C GLY A 145 -8.21 -2.76 8.91
N ARG A 146 -7.99 -1.70 8.13
CA ARG A 146 -8.44 -0.32 8.45
C ARG A 146 -9.80 0.06 7.87
N GLY A 147 -10.53 -0.89 7.29
CA GLY A 147 -11.78 -0.63 6.56
C GLY A 147 -11.57 0.22 5.30
N LEU A 148 -10.38 0.20 4.71
CA LEU A 148 -10.12 0.77 3.39
C LEU A 148 -10.62 -0.23 2.34
N ALA A 149 -11.48 0.23 1.42
CA ALA A 149 -12.03 -0.62 0.38
C ALA A 149 -11.01 -0.79 -0.75
N PHE A 150 -10.50 -2.00 -0.91
CA PHE A 150 -9.65 -2.40 -2.02
C PHE A 150 -10.29 -3.57 -2.75
N GLU A 151 -10.27 -3.54 -4.08
CA GLU A 151 -10.63 -4.67 -4.93
C GLU A 151 -9.54 -5.75 -4.93
N LEU A 152 -8.28 -5.36 -4.70
CA LEU A 152 -7.15 -6.27 -4.59
C LEU A 152 -6.17 -5.80 -3.52
N GLY A 153 -5.98 -6.60 -2.48
CA GLY A 153 -4.91 -6.43 -1.48
C GLY A 153 -3.71 -7.32 -1.78
N VAL A 154 -2.55 -6.72 -2.06
CA VAL A 154 -1.27 -7.39 -2.18
C VAL A 154 -0.45 -7.10 -0.93
N HIS A 155 -0.05 -8.13 -0.18
CA HIS A 155 0.77 -7.98 1.01
C HIS A 155 2.19 -8.52 0.80
N VAL A 156 3.18 -7.65 0.91
CA VAL A 156 4.62 -7.95 0.86
C VAL A 156 5.09 -8.31 2.26
N TRP A 157 5.13 -9.62 2.52
CA TRP A 157 5.42 -10.19 3.81
C TRP A 157 6.91 -10.48 4.03
N LEU A 158 7.40 -10.15 5.22
CA LEU A 158 8.72 -10.50 5.73
C LEU A 158 8.57 -11.29 7.02
N SER A 159 9.32 -12.38 7.18
CA SER A 159 9.46 -13.01 8.49
C SER A 159 10.02 -12.01 9.50
N ALA A 160 9.65 -12.15 10.79
CA ALA A 160 10.13 -11.27 11.86
C ALA A 160 11.66 -11.12 11.86
N ALA A 161 12.39 -12.21 11.61
CA ALA A 161 13.84 -12.18 11.52
C ALA A 161 14.36 -11.40 10.30
N ALA A 162 13.73 -11.52 9.14
CA ALA A 162 14.10 -10.75 7.95
C ALA A 162 13.73 -9.26 8.12
N LEU A 163 12.55 -8.97 8.67
CA LEU A 163 12.11 -7.62 8.98
C LEU A 163 13.09 -6.93 9.94
N GLY A 164 13.42 -7.56 11.08
CA GLY A 164 14.35 -7.00 12.05
C GLY A 164 15.75 -6.72 11.50
N ARG A 165 16.26 -7.59 10.62
CA ARG A 165 17.58 -7.38 9.98
C ARG A 165 17.57 -6.28 8.91
N ARG A 166 16.44 -6.09 8.22
CA ARG A 166 16.32 -5.17 7.08
C ARG A 166 15.82 -3.78 7.48
N THR A 167 15.20 -3.64 8.64
CA THR A 167 14.79 -2.34 9.18
C THR A 167 16.03 -1.61 9.74
N PRO A 168 16.30 -0.37 9.29
CA PRO A 168 17.36 0.49 9.84
C PRO A 168 17.23 0.63 11.35
N GLU A 169 18.35 0.79 12.05
CA GLU A 169 18.38 0.80 13.52
C GLU A 169 17.46 1.89 14.11
N GLU A 170 17.49 3.07 13.50
CA GLU A 170 16.65 4.23 13.84
C GLU A 170 15.16 4.03 13.59
N GLU A 171 14.77 3.00 12.83
CA GLU A 171 13.38 2.65 12.54
C GLU A 171 12.90 1.40 13.27
N ARG A 172 13.77 0.69 14.02
CA ARG A 172 13.41 -0.56 14.71
C ARG A 172 12.37 -0.38 15.80
N TRP A 173 12.17 0.85 16.29
CA TRP A 173 11.07 1.18 17.19
C TRP A 173 9.69 0.89 16.57
N ARG A 174 9.57 0.76 15.23
CA ARG A 174 8.33 0.37 14.54
C ARG A 174 8.05 -1.14 14.57
N LEU A 175 9.03 -1.98 14.92
CA LEU A 175 8.88 -3.45 14.90
C LEU A 175 7.70 -3.96 15.75
N PRO A 176 7.46 -3.45 16.99
CA PRO A 176 6.30 -3.85 17.78
C PRO A 176 4.95 -3.58 17.09
N ALA A 177 4.85 -2.52 16.27
CA ALA A 177 3.64 -2.24 15.49
C ALA A 177 3.39 -3.30 14.42
N TYR A 178 4.45 -3.82 13.78
CA TYR A 178 4.35 -4.91 12.82
C TYR A 178 4.00 -6.24 13.50
N GLU A 179 4.57 -6.53 14.66
CA GLU A 179 4.20 -7.71 15.45
C GLU A 179 2.74 -7.66 15.90
N ARG A 180 2.28 -6.48 16.30
CA ARG A 180 0.87 -6.21 16.60
C ARG A 180 -0.03 -6.42 15.38
N TYR A 181 0.38 -5.89 14.23
CA TYR A 181 -0.33 -6.05 12.97
C TYR A 181 -0.51 -7.52 12.56
N GLU A 182 0.56 -8.31 12.66
CA GLU A 182 0.51 -9.75 12.38
C GLU A 182 -0.48 -10.49 13.29
N ARG A 183 -0.56 -10.11 14.57
CA ARG A 183 -1.46 -10.73 15.54
C ARG A 183 -2.92 -10.30 15.36
N GLU A 184 -3.16 -9.00 15.19
CA GLU A 184 -4.51 -8.43 15.23
C GLU A 184 -5.21 -8.46 13.87
N VAL A 185 -4.49 -8.11 12.80
CA VAL A 185 -5.04 -8.04 11.44
C VAL A 185 -4.83 -9.35 10.69
N ARG A 186 -3.73 -10.06 10.96
CA ARG A 186 -3.33 -11.27 10.22
C ARG A 186 -3.29 -10.98 8.71
N PRO A 187 -2.42 -10.08 8.25
CA PRO A 187 -2.41 -9.57 6.87
C PRO A 187 -2.22 -10.66 5.81
N GLN A 188 -1.57 -11.77 6.17
CA GLN A 188 -1.44 -12.93 5.28
C GLN A 188 -2.78 -13.63 5.01
N GLU A 189 -3.77 -13.51 5.92
CA GLU A 189 -5.14 -14.00 5.73
C GLU A 189 -6.04 -12.93 5.10
N ALA A 190 -5.79 -11.65 5.40
CA ALA A 190 -6.61 -10.54 4.92
C ALA A 190 -6.33 -10.15 3.46
N ALA A 191 -5.13 -10.44 2.94
CA ALA A 191 -4.72 -10.10 1.59
C ALA A 191 -5.19 -11.13 0.54
N ASP A 192 -5.46 -10.66 -0.67
CA ASP A 192 -5.78 -11.48 -1.84
C ASP A 192 -4.56 -12.17 -2.47
N VAL A 193 -3.39 -11.57 -2.25
CA VAL A 193 -2.08 -12.07 -2.70
C VAL A 193 -1.05 -11.79 -1.61
N VAL A 194 -0.30 -12.81 -1.22
CA VAL A 194 0.81 -12.65 -0.28
C VAL A 194 2.12 -13.00 -0.97
N ILE A 195 3.06 -12.06 -0.92
CA ILE A 195 4.41 -12.20 -1.47
C ILE A 195 5.37 -12.30 -0.31
N ARG A 196 5.98 -13.46 -0.12
CA ARG A 196 7.12 -13.60 0.78
C ARG A 196 8.34 -12.95 0.15
N ALA A 197 8.93 -11.99 0.85
CA ALA A 197 10.03 -11.16 0.37
C ALA A 197 11.27 -11.18 1.29
N ASP A 198 11.46 -12.24 2.09
CA ASP A 198 12.61 -12.37 3.02
C ASP A 198 13.96 -12.03 2.36
N HIS A 199 14.12 -12.43 1.10
CA HIS A 199 15.23 -12.04 0.23
C HIS A 199 14.69 -11.15 -0.91
N PRO A 200 15.27 -9.96 -1.15
CA PRO A 200 14.75 -9.00 -2.14
C PRO A 200 14.66 -9.58 -3.55
N ASP A 201 15.66 -10.38 -3.96
CA ASP A 201 15.72 -10.94 -5.31
C ASP A 201 15.07 -12.33 -5.46
N ARG A 202 14.46 -12.86 -4.40
CA ARG A 202 13.87 -14.22 -4.43
C ARG A 202 12.47 -14.22 -3.82
N PRO A 203 11.52 -13.48 -4.42
CA PRO A 203 10.16 -13.49 -3.93
C PRO A 203 9.50 -14.86 -4.15
N ALA A 204 8.52 -15.15 -3.32
CA ALA A 204 7.65 -16.31 -3.51
C ALA A 204 6.21 -15.93 -3.23
N LEU A 205 5.29 -16.42 -4.06
CA LEU A 205 3.86 -16.33 -3.78
C LEU A 205 3.48 -17.38 -2.74
N LEU A 206 2.72 -16.98 -1.73
CA LEU A 206 2.14 -17.91 -0.78
C LEU A 206 0.75 -18.33 -1.27
N LEU A 207 0.54 -19.64 -1.29
CA LEU A 207 -0.67 -20.35 -1.71
C LEU A 207 -1.37 -20.98 -0.51
#